data_AF-A0A5C5Q2W6-F1
#
_entry.id   AF-A0A5C5Q2W6-F1
#
_cell.length_a   1.000
_cell.length_b   1.000
_cell.length_c   1.000
_cell.angle_alpha   90.00
_cell.angle_beta   90.00
_cell.angle_gamma   90.00
#
_symmetry.space_group_name_H-M   'P 1'
#
loop_
_entity.id
_entity.type
_entity.pdbx_description
1 polymer ?
#
loop_
_entity_poly.entity_id
_entity_poly.type
_entity_poly.pdbx_seq_one_letter_code
_entity_poly.pdbx_strand_id
1 'polypeptide(L)' 'MRLWEDGTYEIAAPLVFHDLFDLIIRPAGRFVIDKNAIYQDRGTSKNWLKVWPMLTLSGLPPSPCVKVT' A
#
# COMPACT_ATOMS: atom_id res chain seq x y z
N MET A 1 -2.03 8.47 13.26
CA MET A 1 -1.75 9.81 13.80
C MET A 1 -2.55 9.96 15.08
N ARG A 2 -1.92 10.48 16.14
CA ARG A 2 -2.56 10.73 17.43
C ARG A 2 -2.30 12.19 17.83
N LEU A 3 -3.31 12.86 18.37
CA LEU A 3 -3.17 14.17 19.00
C LEU A 3 -2.85 13.98 20.50
N TRP A 4 -1.85 14.70 20.99
CA TRP A 4 -1.48 14.76 22.39
C TRP A 4 -2.10 15.96 23.10
N GLU A 5 -2.11 15.93 24.43
CA GLU A 5 -2.71 16.99 25.27
C GLU A 5 -2.02 18.36 25.11
N ASP A 6 -0.74 18.37 24.72
CA ASP A 6 0.04 19.58 24.43
C ASP A 6 -0.24 20.16 23.02
N GLY A 7 -1.17 19.56 22.26
CA GLY A 7 -1.52 19.99 20.91
C GLY A 7 -0.59 19.45 19.81
N THR A 8 0.38 18.59 20.15
CA THR A 8 1.28 17.99 19.15
C THR A 8 0.69 16.73 18.53
N TYR A 9 1.12 16.42 17.30
CA TYR A 9 0.73 15.20 16.61
C TYR A 9 1.87 14.19 16.58
N GLU A 10 1.57 12.97 17.01
CA GLU A 10 2.45 11.83 16.79
C GLU A 10 2.02 11.06 15.55
N ILE A 11 3.01 10.79 14.69
CA ILE A 11 2.85 10.01 13.46
C ILE A 11 3.71 8.74 13.59
N ALA A 12 3.04 7.61 13.78
CA ALA A 12 3.69 6.30 13.69
C ALA A 12 3.86 5.92 12.21
N ALA A 13 5.03 6.19 11.63
CA ALA A 13 5.42 5.78 10.28
C ALA A 13 6.71 4.93 10.29
N PRO A 14 6.70 3.74 10.90
CA PRO A 14 7.90 2.93 11.16
C PRO A 14 8.61 2.44 9.90
N LEU A 15 7.94 2.43 8.74
CA LEU A 15 8.47 1.94 7.47
C LEU A 15 8.72 3.06 6.45
N VAL A 16 8.79 4.30 6.94
CA VAL A 16 9.23 5.52 6.24
C VAL A 16 8.12 6.22 5.43
N PHE A 17 8.16 7.56 5.47
CA PHE A 17 7.26 8.48 4.79
C PHE A 17 7.30 8.41 3.25
N HIS A 18 8.40 7.95 2.67
CA HIS A 18 8.58 7.86 1.22
C HIS A 18 7.48 7.03 0.56
N ASP A 19 7.15 5.84 1.08
CA ASP A 19 6.06 5.03 0.51
C ASP A 19 4.71 5.77 0.50
N LEU A 20 4.45 6.59 1.53
CA LEU A 20 3.23 7.39 1.60
C LEU A 20 3.23 8.53 0.58
N PHE A 21 4.33 9.27 0.46
CA PHE A 21 4.43 10.43 -0.44
C PHE A 21 4.60 10.03 -1.90
N ASP A 22 5.30 8.94 -2.18
CA ASP A 22 5.52 8.38 -3.52
C ASP A 22 4.34 7.49 -3.96
N LEU A 23 3.29 7.39 -3.14
CA LEU A 23 2.05 6.65 -3.43
C LEU A 23 2.30 5.15 -3.68
N ILE A 24 3.24 4.56 -2.95
CA ILE A 24 3.63 3.15 -3.09
C ILE A 24 2.96 2.31 -1.99
N ILE A 25 2.34 1.23 -2.42
CA ILE A 25 1.80 0.19 -1.55
C ILE A 25 2.67 -1.04 -1.73
N ARG A 26 3.31 -1.50 -0.66
CA ARG A 26 4.17 -2.69 -0.68
C ARG A 26 3.97 -3.54 0.58
N PRO A 27 4.21 -4.86 0.51
CA PRO A 27 4.13 -5.70 1.68
C PRO A 27 5.30 -5.42 2.62
N ALA A 28 5.08 -5.59 3.94
CA ALA A 28 6.09 -5.37 4.97
C ALA A 28 6.30 -6.62 5.85
N GLY A 29 7.54 -6.80 6.32
CA GLY A 29 7.92 -7.90 7.22
C GLY A 29 7.53 -9.27 6.65
N ARG A 30 6.79 -10.06 7.43
CA ARG A 30 6.34 -11.40 7.02
C ARG A 30 5.40 -11.41 5.80
N PHE A 31 4.80 -10.28 5.43
CA PHE A 31 4.01 -10.18 4.20
C PHE A 31 4.87 -10.16 2.94
N VAL A 32 6.17 -9.93 3.05
CA VAL A 32 7.08 -10.06 1.91
C VAL A 32 7.24 -11.53 1.52
N ILE A 33 7.32 -12.44 2.50
CA ILE A 33 7.61 -13.86 2.30
C ILE A 33 6.39 -14.71 2.70
N ASP A 34 6.27 -15.07 3.98
CA ASP A 34 5.27 -16.03 4.49
C ASP A 34 3.81 -15.71 4.16
N LYS A 35 3.46 -14.42 4.13
CA LYS A 35 2.08 -13.94 3.97
C LYS A 35 1.85 -13.19 2.66
N ASN A 36 2.74 -13.36 1.69
CA ASN A 36 2.67 -12.65 0.41
C ASN A 36 1.32 -12.89 -0.29
N ALA A 37 0.84 -14.14 -0.34
CA ALA A 37 -0.44 -14.47 -0.96
C ALA A 37 -1.63 -13.67 -0.39
N ILE A 38 -1.63 -13.38 0.93
CA ILE A 38 -2.68 -12.57 1.57
C ILE A 38 -2.59 -11.11 1.13
N TYR A 39 -1.38 -10.58 0.97
CA TYR A 39 -1.16 -9.25 0.41
C TYR A 39 -1.67 -9.16 -1.03
N GLN A 40 -1.34 -10.16 -1.87
CA GLN A 40 -1.77 -10.24 -3.26
C GLN A 40 -3.29 -10.17 -3.40
N ASP A 41 -4.00 -11.05 -2.69
CA ASP A 41 -5.45 -11.15 -2.71
C ASP A 41 -6.15 -9.87 -2.25
N ARG A 42 -5.62 -9.25 -1.19
CA ARG A 42 -6.16 -7.98 -0.67
C ARG A 42 -5.84 -6.78 -1.54
N GLY A 43 -4.67 -6.75 -2.18
CA GLY A 43 -4.28 -5.68 -3.09
C GLY A 43 -5.19 -5.62 -4.32
N THR A 44 -5.51 -6.78 -4.89
CA THR A 44 -6.37 -6.88 -6.10
C THR A 44 -7.84 -6.66 -5.80
N SER A 45 -8.36 -7.17 -4.67
CA SER A 45 -9.78 -7.08 -4.32
C SER A 45 -10.26 -5.67 -3.94
N LYS A 46 -9.36 -4.79 -3.49
CA LYS A 46 -9.73 -3.46 -2.99
C LYS A 46 -9.93 -2.38 -4.06
N ASN A 47 -9.64 -2.67 -5.34
CA ASN A 47 -9.84 -1.74 -6.47
C ASN A 47 -9.22 -0.34 -6.27
N TRP A 48 -8.12 -0.24 -5.50
CA TRP A 48 -7.52 1.05 -5.16
C TRP A 48 -7.06 1.85 -6.37
N LEU A 49 -6.51 1.18 -7.39
CA LEU A 49 -6.06 1.84 -8.63
C LEU A 49 -7.20 2.51 -9.42
N LYS A 50 -8.45 2.08 -9.22
CA LYS A 50 -9.61 2.72 -9.86
C LYS A 50 -9.93 4.07 -9.22
N VAL A 51 -9.79 4.17 -7.91
CA VAL A 51 -10.11 5.38 -7.13
C VAL A 51 -8.91 6.33 -7.08
N TRP A 52 -7.70 5.77 -7.03
CA TRP A 52 -6.45 6.50 -6.89
C TRP A 52 -5.48 6.04 -8.00
N PRO A 53 -5.59 6.60 -9.22
CA PRO A 53 -4.86 6.10 -10.39
C PRO A 53 -3.33 6.24 -10.30
N MET A 54 -2.85 7.15 -9.43
CA MET A 54 -1.41 7.38 -9.22
C MET A 54 -0.78 6.45 -8.18
N LEU A 55 -1.58 5.59 -7.51
CA LEU A 55 -1.02 4.58 -6.61
C LEU A 55 -0.22 3.55 -7.40
N THR A 56 0.88 3.10 -6.81
CA THR A 56 1.70 2.00 -7.32
C THR A 56 1.63 0.82 -6.37
N LEU A 57 1.16 -0.33 -6.85
CA LEU A 57 1.17 -1.58 -6.11
C LEU A 57 2.48 -2.33 -6.39
N SER A 58 3.41 -2.32 -5.44
CA SER A 58 4.69 -3.01 -5.55
C SER A 58 4.60 -4.46 -5.08
N GLY A 59 5.30 -5.35 -5.77
CA GLY A 59 5.33 -6.77 -5.45
C GLY A 59 4.05 -7.54 -5.79
N LEU A 60 3.06 -6.93 -6.46
CA LEU A 60 1.99 -7.69 -7.12
C LEU A 60 2.48 -8.22 -8.48
N PRO A 61 2.00 -9.39 -8.96
CA PRO A 61 2.23 -9.77 -10.34
C PRO A 61 1.63 -8.70 -11.25
N PRO A 62 2.21 -8.47 -12.44
CA PRO A 62 1.63 -7.55 -13.41
C PRO A 62 0.16 -7.92 -13.58
N SER A 63 -0.74 -6.94 -13.39
CA SER A 63 -2.17 -7.14 -13.65
C SER A 63 -2.30 -7.76 -15.04
N PRO A 64 -3.10 -8.82 -15.24
CA PRO A 64 -3.31 -9.34 -16.58
C PRO A 64 -3.80 -8.16 -17.42
N CYS A 65 -2.98 -7.76 -18.40
CA CYS A 65 -3.23 -6.60 -19.22
C CYS A 65 -4.70 -6.62 -19.64
N VAL A 66 -5.48 -5.64 -19.19
CA VAL A 66 -6.82 -5.46 -19.69
C VAL A 66 -6.65 -5.13 -21.16
N LYS A 67 -6.82 -6.14 -22.01
CA LYS A 67 -6.92 -5.92 -23.45
C LYS A 67 -8.20 -5.14 -23.65
N VAL A 68 -8.04 -3.82 -23.79
CA VAL A 68 -9.11 -2.95 -24.28
C VAL A 68 -9.46 -3.48 -25.66
N THR A 69 -10.66 -4.04 -25.76
CA THR A 69 -11.25 -4.55 -27.01
C THR A 69 -12.33 -3.57 -27.44
#